data_AF-A0A0Q7CWH3-F1
#
_entry.id   AF-A0A0Q7CWH3-F1
#
_cell.length_a   1.000
_cell.length_b   1.000
_cell.length_c   1.000
_cell.angle_alpha   90.00
_cell.angle_beta   90.00
_cell.angle_gamma   90.00
#
_symmetry.space_group_name_H-M   'P 1'
#
loop_
_entity.id
_entity.type
_entity.pdbx_description
1 polymer ?
#
loop_
_entity_poly.entity_id
_entity_poly.type
_entity_poly.pdbx_seq_one_letter_code
_entity_poly.pdbx_strand_id
1 'polypeptide(L)'
;MAQTPRPLPAPAAATSQSIDSPDISRAGRDLLSLALIDARNHTLHLLSLYEQTLGEGMPVPPAPDVVPPVWLAGHIGWFAEWWIGRNTQRAFGADCPVRPTRLAAIDPGADGWWNPAQSAPQRRWTPDMPDLAQTKAYLLETLESTLELLDNAAETDAGLYFYRLALFHEDMRGEQFVVMAQTLGLPLGFEQVPIAVTREPLLLPATRWELGMPESGFAFAQERAAHRVDVPEFEIDAQPVTWNQYIEFVDDGGYDREELWSGEGWRWLAAQVEGRRGPRHVEQIGAARSGTGGSVLQQRFGATVRAAGHHSAVHLSWWEADAWARWAGRRIATEVEWEIAAHTAARRGFRWADVHEWTAGTLQPWPGYRADPWSAGGEFDPAAAFGRARVLRGASFATRARLRSPRRRGFALPERDDGFVGFRTCAL
;
A
#
# COMPACT_ATOMS: atom_id res chain seq x y z
N MET A 1 -20.56 49.49 26.49
CA MET A 1 -19.45 48.56 26.21
C MET A 1 -19.95 47.15 26.44
N ALA A 2 -20.38 46.46 25.39
CA ALA A 2 -20.87 45.08 25.47
C ALA A 2 -19.67 44.13 25.35
N GLN A 3 -19.51 43.24 26.33
CA GLN A 3 -18.47 42.20 26.33
C GLN A 3 -18.85 41.08 25.36
N THR A 4 -17.96 40.80 24.41
CA THR A 4 -18.09 39.69 23.47
C THR A 4 -17.91 38.36 24.20
N PRO A 5 -18.77 37.34 24.01
CA PRO A 5 -18.58 36.04 24.66
C PRO A 5 -17.36 35.31 24.06
N ARG A 6 -16.52 34.73 24.91
CA ARG A 6 -15.45 33.80 24.50
C ARG A 6 -16.08 32.58 23.81
N PRO A 7 -15.52 32.11 22.67
CA PRO A 7 -15.99 30.88 22.06
C PRO A 7 -15.65 29.70 22.97
N LEU A 8 -16.64 28.81 23.18
CA LEU A 8 -16.44 27.54 23.87
C LEU A 8 -15.49 26.65 23.04
N PRO A 9 -14.56 25.93 23.68
CA PRO A 9 -13.73 24.97 22.98
C PRO A 9 -14.62 23.90 22.33
N ALA A 10 -14.34 23.60 21.06
CA ALA A 10 -15.00 22.52 20.34
C ALA A 10 -14.78 21.19 21.08
N PRO A 11 -15.78 20.30 21.14
CA PRO A 11 -15.60 19.00 21.77
C PRO A 11 -14.49 18.24 21.03
N ALA A 12 -13.48 17.78 21.78
CA ALA A 12 -12.48 16.87 21.27
C ALA A 12 -13.20 15.64 20.71
N ALA A 13 -13.07 15.39 19.41
CA ALA A 13 -13.55 14.16 18.81
C ALA A 13 -12.89 13.00 19.57
N ALA A 14 -13.69 12.11 20.16
CA ALA A 14 -13.19 10.94 20.85
C ALA A 14 -12.43 10.08 19.83
N THR A 15 -11.10 10.20 19.83
CA THR A 15 -10.22 9.35 19.04
C THR A 15 -10.44 7.92 19.49
N SER A 16 -10.79 7.04 18.55
CA SER A 16 -10.89 5.62 18.83
C SER A 16 -9.57 5.14 19.44
N GLN A 17 -9.62 4.58 20.65
CA GLN A 17 -8.46 3.99 21.33
C GLN A 17 -8.11 2.59 20.77
N SER A 18 -8.66 2.22 19.61
CA SER A 18 -8.35 0.95 18.97
C SER A 18 -7.03 1.05 18.23
N ILE A 19 -6.16 0.04 18.38
CA ILE A 19 -4.95 -0.10 17.58
C ILE A 19 -5.29 -0.09 16.09
N ASP A 20 -6.45 -0.67 15.70
CA ASP A 20 -6.97 -0.80 14.32
C ASP A 20 -7.51 0.48 13.71
N SER A 21 -7.56 1.58 14.48
CA SER A 21 -7.97 2.87 13.95
C SER A 21 -6.87 3.50 13.09
N PRO A 22 -7.20 4.11 11.93
CA PRO A 22 -6.29 5.00 11.20
C PRO A 22 -5.80 6.21 12.03
N ASP A 23 -6.47 6.51 13.15
CA ASP A 23 -6.02 7.50 14.12
C ASP A 23 -4.72 7.10 14.84
N ILE A 24 -4.20 5.89 14.64
CA ILE A 24 -2.88 5.46 15.14
C ILE A 24 -1.75 6.41 14.69
N SER A 25 -1.95 7.11 13.57
CA SER A 25 -1.09 8.19 13.09
C SER A 25 -0.89 9.33 14.11
N ARG A 26 -1.82 9.50 15.06
CA ARG A 26 -1.79 10.50 16.14
C ARG A 26 -1.75 9.88 17.53
N ALA A 27 -1.58 8.56 17.64
CA ALA A 27 -1.57 7.86 18.92
C ALA A 27 -0.38 8.27 19.80
N GLY A 28 -0.63 8.37 21.11
CA GLY A 28 0.41 8.50 22.15
C GLY A 28 1.12 7.17 22.42
N ARG A 29 2.08 7.18 23.35
CA ARG A 29 2.98 6.04 23.61
C ARG A 29 2.24 4.76 23.97
N ASP A 30 1.25 4.84 24.85
CA ASP A 30 0.56 3.66 25.38
C ASP A 30 -0.17 2.86 24.28
N LEU A 31 -0.88 3.55 23.38
CA LEU A 31 -1.56 2.86 22.27
C LEU A 31 -0.56 2.43 21.19
N LEU A 32 0.49 3.21 20.98
CA LEU A 32 1.53 2.90 19.99
C LEU A 32 2.36 1.67 20.39
N SER A 33 2.62 1.46 21.68
CA SER A 33 3.31 0.26 22.18
C SER A 33 2.51 -1.01 21.88
N LEU A 34 1.20 -0.99 22.14
CA LEU A 34 0.29 -2.09 21.81
C LEU A 34 0.25 -2.37 20.30
N ALA A 35 0.20 -1.30 19.48
CA ALA A 35 0.19 -1.45 18.03
C ALA A 35 1.50 -2.02 17.47
N LEU A 36 2.66 -1.65 18.03
CA LEU A 36 3.96 -2.20 17.65
C LEU A 36 4.08 -3.69 18.01
N ILE A 37 3.60 -4.08 19.20
CA ILE A 37 3.54 -5.49 19.62
C ILE A 37 2.65 -6.30 18.68
N ASP A 38 1.46 -5.77 18.36
CA ASP A 38 0.54 -6.41 17.42
C ASP A 38 1.14 -6.56 16.01
N ALA A 39 1.78 -5.52 15.48
CA ALA A 39 2.45 -5.57 14.18
C ALA A 39 3.55 -6.64 14.16
N ARG A 40 4.34 -6.74 15.24
CA ARG A 40 5.37 -7.79 15.38
C ARG A 40 4.78 -9.19 15.45
N ASN A 41 3.71 -9.37 16.21
CA ASN A 41 3.00 -10.64 16.26
C ASN A 41 2.43 -11.03 14.89
N HIS A 42 1.93 -10.06 14.12
CA HIS A 42 1.46 -10.29 12.76
C HIS A 42 2.60 -10.74 11.82
N THR A 43 3.76 -10.07 11.88
CA THR A 43 4.97 -10.46 11.15
C THR A 43 5.40 -11.90 11.48
N LEU A 44 5.48 -12.24 12.77
CA LEU A 44 5.85 -13.58 13.22
C LEU A 44 4.82 -14.64 12.79
N HIS A 45 3.53 -14.30 12.81
CA HIS A 45 2.47 -15.17 12.32
C HIS A 45 2.62 -15.44 10.82
N LEU A 46 2.84 -14.40 10.00
CA LEU A 46 3.09 -14.58 8.56
C LEU A 46 4.31 -15.47 8.32
N LEU A 47 5.43 -15.24 9.02
CA LEU A 47 6.59 -16.13 8.94
C LEU A 47 6.25 -17.58 9.28
N SER A 48 5.41 -17.82 10.30
CA SER A 48 4.99 -19.18 10.65
C SER A 48 4.19 -19.86 9.54
N LEU A 49 3.36 -19.12 8.79
CA LEU A 49 2.61 -19.65 7.64
C LEU A 49 3.55 -20.01 6.48
N TYR A 50 4.56 -19.17 6.24
CA TYR A 50 5.61 -19.47 5.27
C TYR A 50 6.42 -20.71 5.66
N GLU A 51 6.82 -20.82 6.93
CA GLU A 51 7.55 -21.96 7.47
C GLU A 51 6.74 -23.27 7.37
N GLN A 52 5.44 -23.22 7.64
CA GLN A 52 4.54 -24.37 7.48
C GLN A 52 4.43 -24.84 6.02
N THR A 53 4.51 -23.92 5.07
CA THR A 53 4.33 -24.21 3.63
C THR A 53 5.64 -24.62 2.97
N LEU A 54 6.73 -23.92 3.27
CA LEU A 54 8.04 -24.07 2.61
C LEU A 54 9.01 -24.99 3.38
N GLY A 55 8.72 -25.28 4.65
CA GLY A 55 9.60 -26.03 5.54
C GLY A 55 10.75 -25.19 6.12
N GLU A 56 11.68 -25.88 6.78
CA GLU A 56 12.85 -25.30 7.43
C GLU A 56 13.71 -24.51 6.41
N GLY A 57 14.15 -23.31 6.80
CA GLY A 57 14.91 -22.40 5.94
C GLY A 57 14.09 -21.60 4.92
N MET A 58 12.81 -21.94 4.70
CA MET A 58 11.88 -21.22 3.81
C MET A 58 12.48 -20.83 2.45
N PRO A 59 13.03 -21.79 1.67
CA PRO A 59 13.68 -21.48 0.41
C PRO A 59 12.68 -20.91 -0.59
N VAL A 60 13.02 -19.77 -1.20
CA VAL A 60 12.27 -19.16 -2.29
C VAL A 60 13.22 -18.85 -3.45
N PRO A 61 12.81 -19.07 -4.72
CA PRO A 61 13.66 -18.72 -5.85
C PRO A 61 13.79 -17.19 -5.99
N PRO A 62 14.94 -16.68 -6.48
CA PRO A 62 15.01 -15.30 -6.95
C PRO A 62 14.02 -15.10 -8.10
N ALA A 63 13.09 -14.17 -7.91
CA ALA A 63 12.09 -13.80 -8.91
C ALA A 63 11.82 -12.28 -8.79
N PRO A 64 11.30 -11.63 -9.86
CA PRO A 64 10.78 -10.28 -9.75
C PRO A 64 9.81 -10.16 -8.57
N ASP A 65 9.90 -9.08 -7.81
CA ASP A 65 9.00 -8.74 -6.69
C ASP A 65 9.06 -9.69 -5.47
N VAL A 66 9.95 -10.69 -5.48
CA VAL A 66 10.13 -11.65 -4.39
C VAL A 66 11.47 -11.40 -3.69
N VAL A 67 11.46 -11.45 -2.36
CA VAL A 67 12.65 -11.53 -1.50
C VAL A 67 12.53 -12.73 -0.55
N PRO A 68 13.61 -13.19 0.09
CA PRO A 68 13.49 -14.23 1.10
C PRO A 68 12.62 -13.77 2.27
N PRO A 69 11.64 -14.56 2.74
CA PRO A 69 10.77 -14.21 3.86
C PRO A 69 11.55 -13.86 5.14
N VAL A 70 12.61 -14.64 5.41
CA VAL A 70 13.55 -14.39 6.52
C VAL A 70 14.22 -13.02 6.37
N TRP A 71 14.64 -12.67 5.15
CA TRP A 71 15.25 -11.37 4.88
C TRP A 71 14.30 -10.20 5.10
N LEU A 72 13.07 -10.32 4.59
CA LEU A 72 12.06 -9.29 4.76
C LEU A 72 11.76 -9.03 6.24
N ALA A 73 11.72 -10.10 7.05
CA ALA A 73 11.55 -9.99 8.48
C ALA A 73 12.76 -9.37 9.19
N GLY A 74 13.99 -9.82 8.89
CA GLY A 74 15.20 -9.21 9.42
C GLY A 74 15.28 -7.71 9.10
N HIS A 75 14.89 -7.32 7.89
CA HIS A 75 14.79 -5.94 7.46
C HIS A 75 13.80 -5.10 8.29
N ILE A 76 12.67 -5.67 8.73
CA ILE A 76 11.72 -4.99 9.63
C ILE A 76 12.38 -4.65 10.97
N GLY A 77 13.04 -5.63 11.60
CA GLY A 77 13.76 -5.44 12.86
C GLY A 77 14.88 -4.40 12.71
N TRP A 78 15.68 -4.54 11.65
CA TRP A 78 16.75 -3.60 11.32
C TRP A 78 16.25 -2.19 11.08
N PHE A 79 15.12 -2.02 10.40
CA PHE A 79 14.57 -0.69 10.13
C PHE A 79 14.19 0.03 11.43
N ALA A 80 13.53 -0.68 12.36
CA ALA A 80 13.20 -0.15 13.67
C ALA A 80 14.48 0.19 14.47
N GLU A 81 15.45 -0.73 14.51
CA GLU A 81 16.74 -0.51 15.17
C GLU A 81 17.47 0.73 14.59
N TRP A 82 17.54 0.83 13.27
CA TRP A 82 18.27 1.88 12.56
C TRP A 82 17.72 3.28 12.83
N TRP A 83 16.39 3.43 12.86
CA TRP A 83 15.72 4.72 13.01
C TRP A 83 15.32 5.07 14.45
N ILE A 84 15.28 4.08 15.35
CA ILE A 84 14.92 4.27 16.76
C ILE A 84 16.12 3.97 17.66
N GLY A 85 16.54 2.70 17.74
CA GLY A 85 17.59 2.25 18.64
C GLY A 85 18.92 2.98 18.44
N ARG A 86 19.34 3.10 17.19
CA ARG A 86 20.64 3.65 16.80
C ARG A 86 20.59 5.14 16.56
N ASN A 87 19.45 5.70 16.17
CA ASN A 87 19.32 7.12 15.90
C ASN A 87 19.22 7.95 17.19
N THR A 88 20.36 8.53 17.59
CA THR A 88 20.45 9.42 18.77
C THR A 88 19.67 10.73 18.61
N GLN A 89 19.29 11.08 17.39
CA GLN A 89 18.61 12.32 17.02
C GLN A 89 17.13 12.11 16.69
N ARG A 90 16.57 10.93 16.99
CA ARG A 90 15.18 10.56 16.67
C ARG A 90 14.13 11.53 17.23
N ALA A 91 14.40 12.18 18.35
CA ALA A 91 13.46 13.11 18.99
C ALA A 91 13.17 14.37 18.15
N PHE A 92 13.98 14.65 17.12
CA PHE A 92 13.69 15.74 16.16
C PHE A 92 12.66 15.33 15.09
N GLY A 93 12.23 14.08 15.04
CA GLY A 93 11.23 13.58 14.11
C GLY A 93 11.53 13.93 12.65
N ALA A 94 10.60 14.61 11.98
CA ALA A 94 10.74 15.03 10.58
C ALA A 94 11.90 16.02 10.35
N ASP A 95 12.36 16.72 11.38
CA ASP A 95 13.52 17.63 11.33
C ASP A 95 14.84 16.95 11.68
N CYS A 96 14.83 15.63 11.91
CA CYS A 96 16.05 14.84 12.01
C CYS A 96 16.89 15.01 10.72
N PRO A 97 18.22 15.13 10.81
CA PRO A 97 19.08 15.09 9.62
C PRO A 97 18.83 13.81 8.81
N VAL A 98 19.09 13.85 7.50
CA VAL A 98 19.00 12.65 6.62
C VAL A 98 20.06 11.61 7.02
N ARG A 99 21.23 12.06 7.48
CA ARG A 99 22.33 11.21 7.96
C ARG A 99 22.63 11.51 9.44
N PRO A 100 21.76 11.10 10.37
CA PRO A 100 21.96 11.39 11.78
C PRO A 100 23.11 10.56 12.37
N THR A 101 23.64 11.01 13.51
CA THR A 101 24.64 10.25 14.27
C THR A 101 24.01 8.97 14.82
N ARG A 102 24.66 7.83 14.56
CA ARG A 102 24.17 6.50 14.95
C ARG A 102 25.07 5.79 15.95
N LEU A 103 24.43 5.06 16.86
CA LEU A 103 25.08 4.04 17.66
C LEU A 103 25.40 2.81 16.78
N ALA A 104 26.29 1.96 17.31
CA ALA A 104 26.58 0.65 16.71
C ALA A 104 25.31 -0.21 16.68
N ALA A 105 25.24 -1.13 15.71
CA ALA A 105 24.19 -2.12 15.67
C ALA A 105 24.34 -3.13 16.82
N ILE A 106 23.21 -3.70 17.26
CA ILE A 106 23.13 -4.84 18.17
C ILE A 106 24.03 -5.96 17.64
N ASP A 107 23.87 -6.30 16.36
CA ASP A 107 24.76 -7.21 15.64
C ASP A 107 25.64 -6.42 14.65
N PRO A 108 26.98 -6.52 14.73
CA PRO A 108 27.90 -5.85 13.78
C PRO A 108 27.64 -6.17 12.31
N GLY A 109 27.04 -7.32 11.98
CA GLY A 109 26.68 -7.75 10.63
C GLY A 109 25.36 -7.20 10.11
N ALA A 110 24.51 -6.62 10.97
CA ALA A 110 23.12 -6.26 10.65
C ALA A 110 22.98 -5.37 9.40
N ASP A 111 23.85 -4.36 9.26
CA ASP A 111 23.82 -3.47 8.09
C ASP A 111 24.17 -4.21 6.80
N GLY A 112 25.11 -5.16 6.87
CA GLY A 112 25.51 -5.98 5.71
C GLY A 112 24.44 -6.96 5.26
N TRP A 113 23.61 -7.45 6.18
CA TRP A 113 22.53 -8.39 5.91
C TRP A 113 21.24 -7.69 5.49
N TRP A 114 20.82 -6.65 6.23
CA TRP A 114 19.44 -6.16 6.19
C TRP A 114 19.28 -4.78 5.53
N ASN A 115 20.37 -4.05 5.27
CA ASN A 115 20.30 -2.75 4.61
C ASN A 115 20.33 -2.89 3.08
N PRO A 116 19.24 -2.58 2.36
CA PRO A 116 19.21 -2.69 0.90
C PRO A 116 20.15 -1.71 0.19
N ALA A 117 20.58 -0.62 0.84
CA ALA A 117 21.51 0.34 0.26
C ALA A 117 22.98 -0.10 0.33
N GLN A 118 23.30 -1.09 1.18
CA GLN A 118 24.68 -1.55 1.41
C GLN A 118 24.95 -2.93 0.80
N SER A 119 23.93 -3.61 0.27
CA SER A 119 24.05 -4.98 -0.25
C SER A 119 23.39 -5.11 -1.61
N ALA A 120 24.03 -5.86 -2.51
CA ALA A 120 23.42 -6.21 -3.78
C ALA A 120 22.19 -7.12 -3.54
N PRO A 121 21.10 -6.98 -4.31
CA PRO A 121 19.88 -7.77 -4.10
C PRO A 121 20.11 -9.29 -4.03
N GLN A 122 21.08 -9.81 -4.77
CA GLN A 122 21.41 -11.24 -4.82
C GLN A 122 21.95 -11.78 -3.49
N ARG A 123 22.55 -10.92 -2.65
CA ARG A 123 23.08 -11.32 -1.33
C ARG A 123 21.98 -11.78 -0.38
N ARG A 124 20.72 -11.40 -0.62
CA ARG A 124 19.60 -11.83 0.25
C ARG A 124 19.44 -13.37 0.27
N TRP A 125 19.94 -14.07 -0.74
CA TRP A 125 19.87 -15.53 -0.89
C TRP A 125 21.16 -16.29 -0.51
N THR A 126 22.18 -15.61 0.01
CA THR A 126 23.47 -16.27 0.28
C THR A 126 23.46 -17.01 1.63
N PRO A 127 24.29 -18.06 1.80
CA PRO A 127 24.32 -18.84 3.04
C PRO A 127 24.86 -18.09 4.28
N ASP A 128 25.46 -16.91 4.11
CA ASP A 128 25.95 -16.05 5.22
C ASP A 128 24.82 -15.20 5.86
N MET A 129 23.59 -15.32 5.36
CA MET A 129 22.42 -14.69 5.93
C MET A 129 22.01 -15.36 7.25
N PRO A 130 21.56 -14.60 8.26
CA PRO A 130 21.02 -15.20 9.48
C PRO A 130 19.84 -16.11 9.19
N ASP A 131 19.78 -17.22 9.91
CA ASP A 131 18.68 -18.17 9.80
C ASP A 131 17.38 -17.66 10.46
N LEU A 132 16.33 -18.47 10.41
CA LEU A 132 15.03 -18.10 10.97
C LEU A 132 15.08 -17.92 12.50
N ALA A 133 15.85 -18.75 13.22
CA ALA A 133 15.94 -18.66 14.68
C ALA A 133 16.68 -17.39 15.09
N GLN A 134 17.81 -17.10 14.45
CA GLN A 134 18.58 -15.87 14.63
C GLN A 134 17.74 -14.63 14.29
N THR A 135 16.98 -14.69 13.19
CA THR A 135 16.09 -13.59 12.79
C THR A 135 14.95 -13.37 13.78
N LYS A 136 14.31 -14.44 14.28
CA LYS A 136 13.28 -14.35 15.34
C LYS A 136 13.85 -13.76 16.63
N ALA A 137 15.06 -14.14 17.04
CA ALA A 137 15.74 -13.58 18.21
C ALA A 137 16.01 -12.08 18.03
N TYR A 138 16.59 -11.68 16.89
CA TYR A 138 16.83 -10.28 16.55
C TYR A 138 15.55 -9.43 16.52
N LEU A 139 14.45 -10.00 16.01
CA LEU A 139 13.13 -9.35 16.06
C LEU A 139 12.63 -9.13 17.50
N LEU A 140 12.85 -10.06 18.41
CA LEU A 140 12.44 -9.86 19.80
C LEU A 140 13.27 -8.76 20.46
N GLU A 141 14.59 -8.82 20.33
CA GLU A 141 15.52 -7.85 20.93
C GLU A 141 15.30 -6.41 20.40
N THR A 142 15.07 -6.26 19.09
CA THR A 142 14.78 -4.95 18.49
C THR A 142 13.42 -4.41 18.91
N LEU A 143 12.41 -5.26 19.13
CA LEU A 143 11.12 -4.82 19.65
C LEU A 143 11.25 -4.37 21.12
N GLU A 144 11.91 -5.17 21.97
CA GLU A 144 12.14 -4.84 23.39
C GLU A 144 12.85 -3.48 23.52
N SER A 145 13.96 -3.31 22.81
CA SER A 145 14.70 -2.04 22.77
C SER A 145 13.84 -0.88 22.26
N THR A 146 12.99 -1.12 21.26
CA THR A 146 12.07 -0.10 20.72
C THR A 146 11.04 0.33 21.77
N LEU A 147 10.46 -0.61 22.51
CA LEU A 147 9.45 -0.34 23.53
C LEU A 147 10.03 0.39 24.75
N GLU A 148 11.23 0.02 25.19
CA GLU A 148 11.95 0.72 26.28
C GLU A 148 12.23 2.18 25.91
N LEU A 149 12.69 2.43 24.68
CA LEU A 149 12.92 3.78 24.19
C LEU A 149 11.61 4.55 24.00
N LEU A 150 10.53 3.87 23.60
CA LEU A 150 9.20 4.48 23.46
C LEU A 150 8.69 4.98 24.81
N ASP A 151 8.82 4.19 25.87
CA ASP A 151 8.37 4.55 27.24
C ASP A 151 9.00 5.86 27.74
N ASN A 152 10.20 6.18 27.25
CA ASN A 152 10.94 7.41 27.58
C ASN A 152 10.85 8.51 26.51
N ALA A 153 10.12 8.30 25.42
CA ALA A 153 9.98 9.28 24.34
C ALA A 153 9.11 10.47 24.78
N ALA A 154 9.38 11.65 24.22
CA ALA A 154 8.51 12.80 24.43
C ALA A 154 7.14 12.59 23.75
N GLU A 155 6.05 12.88 24.45
CA GLU A 155 4.67 12.85 23.94
C GLU A 155 4.38 14.03 22.99
N THR A 156 5.11 14.06 21.88
CA THR A 156 4.96 15.04 20.81
C THR A 156 5.06 14.33 19.45
N ASP A 157 4.56 14.97 18.39
CA ASP A 157 4.66 14.40 17.04
C ASP A 157 6.11 14.15 16.61
N ALA A 158 7.03 15.04 16.98
CA ALA A 158 8.45 14.87 16.70
C ALA A 158 9.05 13.70 17.50
N GLY A 159 8.73 13.60 18.79
CA GLY A 159 9.21 12.52 19.67
C GLY A 159 8.71 11.14 19.26
N LEU A 160 7.49 11.05 18.72
CA LEU A 160 6.85 9.80 18.33
C LEU A 160 6.99 9.46 16.84
N TYR A 161 7.57 10.36 16.04
CA TYR A 161 7.66 10.25 14.59
C TYR A 161 8.23 8.91 14.11
N PHE A 162 9.40 8.51 14.61
CA PHE A 162 10.08 7.29 14.16
C PHE A 162 9.43 6.00 14.66
N TYR A 163 8.72 6.05 15.79
CA TYR A 163 7.97 4.91 16.32
C TYR A 163 6.70 4.66 15.48
N ARG A 164 5.99 5.74 15.13
CA ARG A 164 4.89 5.66 14.18
C ARG A 164 5.41 5.18 12.82
N LEU A 165 6.49 5.77 12.30
CA LEU A 165 7.13 5.32 11.06
C LEU A 165 7.44 3.82 11.08
N ALA A 166 8.06 3.30 12.14
CA ALA A 166 8.38 1.88 12.25
C ALA A 166 7.13 0.99 12.21
N LEU A 167 6.05 1.37 12.92
CA LEU A 167 4.76 0.69 12.84
C LEU A 167 4.22 0.68 11.40
N PHE A 168 4.14 1.85 10.77
CA PHE A 168 3.62 1.97 9.40
C PHE A 168 4.50 1.20 8.40
N HIS A 169 5.82 1.19 8.59
CA HIS A 169 6.74 0.41 7.78
C HIS A 169 6.51 -1.08 7.94
N GLU A 170 6.42 -1.59 9.17
CA GLU A 170 6.17 -3.01 9.45
C GLU A 170 4.83 -3.47 8.87
N ASP A 171 3.75 -2.70 9.04
CA ASP A 171 2.44 -3.01 8.45
C ASP A 171 2.49 -3.07 6.91
N MET A 172 3.25 -2.17 6.26
CA MET A 172 3.46 -2.22 4.80
C MET A 172 4.24 -3.46 4.36
N ARG A 173 5.21 -3.93 5.17
CA ARG A 173 5.91 -5.20 4.91
C ARG A 173 5.02 -6.41 5.15
N GLY A 174 4.10 -6.34 6.10
CA GLY A 174 3.04 -7.33 6.30
C GLY A 174 2.23 -7.53 5.02
N GLU A 175 1.81 -6.45 4.35
CA GLU A 175 1.14 -6.55 3.05
C GLU A 175 2.07 -7.12 1.95
N GLN A 176 3.37 -6.76 1.97
CA GLN A 176 4.36 -7.33 1.04
C GLN A 176 4.51 -8.85 1.19
N PHE A 177 4.48 -9.39 2.41
CA PHE A 177 4.43 -10.85 2.63
C PHE A 177 3.20 -11.46 1.93
N VAL A 178 2.03 -10.86 2.04
CA VAL A 178 0.83 -11.40 1.40
C VAL A 178 0.93 -11.36 -0.14
N VAL A 179 1.48 -10.29 -0.71
CA VAL A 179 1.73 -10.16 -2.15
C VAL A 179 2.75 -11.20 -2.64
N MET A 180 3.83 -11.40 -1.89
CA MET A 180 4.84 -12.41 -2.21
C MET A 180 4.25 -13.82 -2.15
N ALA A 181 3.40 -14.12 -1.18
CA ALA A 181 2.74 -15.42 -1.09
C ALA A 181 1.79 -15.67 -2.26
N GLN A 182 1.07 -14.65 -2.73
CA GLN A 182 0.28 -14.74 -3.97
C GLN A 182 1.19 -15.05 -5.16
N THR A 183 2.33 -14.34 -5.28
CA THR A 183 3.30 -14.53 -6.37
C THR A 183 3.93 -15.93 -6.35
N LEU A 184 4.26 -16.44 -5.16
CA LEU A 184 4.87 -17.75 -4.95
C LEU A 184 3.86 -18.91 -4.96
N GLY A 185 2.56 -18.60 -4.97
CA GLY A 185 1.51 -19.62 -4.91
C GLY A 185 1.42 -20.33 -3.55
N LEU A 186 1.61 -19.60 -2.44
CA LEU A 186 1.59 -20.17 -1.10
C LEU A 186 0.21 -20.05 -0.44
N PRO A 187 -0.39 -21.15 0.07
CA PRO A 187 -1.69 -21.11 0.72
C PRO A 187 -1.60 -20.48 2.11
N LEU A 188 -1.92 -19.19 2.22
CA LEU A 188 -1.96 -18.47 3.51
C LEU A 188 -3.30 -18.57 4.26
N GLY A 189 -4.28 -19.32 3.73
CA GLY A 189 -5.55 -19.56 4.43
C GLY A 189 -6.49 -18.35 4.52
N PHE A 190 -6.36 -17.35 3.64
CA PHE A 190 -7.28 -16.20 3.62
C PHE A 190 -8.70 -16.61 3.22
N GLU A 191 -9.67 -16.10 3.98
CA GLU A 191 -11.09 -16.31 3.69
C GLU A 191 -11.50 -15.72 2.33
N GLN A 192 -12.61 -16.23 1.80
CA GLN A 192 -13.22 -15.67 0.60
C GLN A 192 -13.83 -14.31 0.92
N VAL A 193 -13.52 -13.31 0.08
CA VAL A 193 -14.15 -11.99 0.16
C VAL A 193 -15.65 -12.17 -0.12
N PRO A 194 -16.55 -11.61 0.70
CA PRO A 194 -18.00 -11.68 0.46
C PRO A 194 -18.38 -11.07 -0.89
N ILE A 195 -19.37 -11.67 -1.56
CA ILE A 195 -19.84 -11.14 -2.85
C ILE A 195 -20.41 -9.73 -2.65
N ALA A 196 -19.79 -8.82 -3.38
CA ALA A 196 -20.05 -7.40 -3.35
C ALA A 196 -21.25 -7.05 -4.25
N VAL A 197 -22.30 -6.41 -3.71
CA VAL A 197 -23.44 -5.91 -4.52
C VAL A 197 -23.00 -4.75 -5.41
N THR A 198 -23.10 -4.91 -6.73
CA THR A 198 -22.85 -3.83 -7.72
C THR A 198 -23.85 -2.69 -7.51
N ARG A 199 -23.35 -1.44 -7.53
CA ARG A 199 -24.17 -0.23 -7.43
C ARG A 199 -23.93 0.69 -8.62
N GLU A 200 -24.95 1.50 -8.90
CA GLU A 200 -24.88 2.55 -9.92
C GLU A 200 -23.79 3.59 -9.60
N PRO A 201 -23.23 4.26 -10.63
CA PRO A 201 -22.34 5.39 -10.45
C PRO A 201 -22.95 6.52 -9.61
N LEU A 202 -22.10 7.32 -9.00
CA LEU A 202 -22.45 8.36 -8.04
C LEU A 202 -22.07 9.72 -8.58
N LEU A 203 -23.08 10.57 -8.79
CA LEU A 203 -22.86 11.99 -9.07
C LEU A 203 -22.44 12.73 -7.79
N LEU A 204 -21.33 13.45 -7.87
CA LEU A 204 -20.80 14.30 -6.81
C LEU A 204 -20.72 15.74 -7.30
N PRO A 205 -21.32 16.70 -6.55
CA PRO A 205 -21.36 18.09 -6.98
C PRO A 205 -19.96 18.70 -6.98
N ALA A 206 -19.81 19.77 -7.77
CA ALA A 206 -18.60 20.59 -7.72
C ALA A 206 -18.30 21.03 -6.28
N THR A 207 -17.04 20.92 -5.88
CA THR A 207 -16.62 21.18 -4.50
C THR A 207 -15.22 21.75 -4.43
N ARG A 208 -14.96 22.51 -3.38
CA ARG A 208 -13.61 22.90 -2.97
C ARG A 208 -13.15 21.91 -1.91
N TRP A 209 -12.11 21.13 -2.21
CA TRP A 209 -11.60 20.08 -1.34
C TRP A 209 -10.26 20.46 -0.72
N GLU A 210 -10.02 20.02 0.51
CA GLU A 210 -8.71 20.09 1.16
C GLU A 210 -8.03 18.72 1.09
N LEU A 211 -7.13 18.61 0.11
CA LEU A 211 -6.40 17.39 -0.21
C LEU A 211 -5.12 17.31 0.64
N GLY A 212 -4.84 16.12 1.17
CA GLY A 212 -3.64 15.81 1.94
C GLY A 212 -3.88 15.67 3.45
N MET A 213 -2.83 15.30 4.17
CA MET A 213 -2.90 15.04 5.61
C MET A 213 -2.80 16.33 6.43
N PRO A 214 -3.51 16.41 7.58
CA PRO A 214 -3.36 17.53 8.51
C PRO A 214 -1.92 17.57 9.07
N GLU A 215 -1.52 18.73 9.60
CA GLU A 215 -0.14 18.92 10.10
C GLU A 215 0.22 17.99 11.27
N SER A 216 -0.76 17.71 12.14
CA SER A 216 -0.58 16.87 13.33
C SER A 216 -0.50 15.38 13.00
N GLY A 217 0.40 14.67 13.68
CA GLY A 217 0.59 13.24 13.54
C GLY A 217 1.64 12.83 12.51
N PHE A 218 1.73 11.52 12.31
CA PHE A 218 2.54 10.92 11.26
C PHE A 218 1.78 10.88 9.93
N ALA A 219 2.47 11.27 8.87
CA ALA A 219 2.08 11.18 7.48
C ALA A 219 3.35 11.08 6.66
N PHE A 220 3.31 10.33 5.56
CA PHE A 220 4.44 10.20 4.66
C PHE A 220 4.65 11.48 3.86
N ALA A 221 5.89 11.76 3.43
CA ALA A 221 6.24 12.99 2.71
C ALA A 221 5.29 13.33 1.54
N GLN A 222 4.89 12.34 0.73
CA GLN A 222 3.98 12.55 -0.41
C GLN A 222 2.54 12.89 -0.03
N GLU A 223 2.18 12.74 1.25
CA GLU A 223 0.84 13.00 1.81
C GLU A 223 0.77 14.34 2.53
N ARG A 224 1.90 15.03 2.66
CA ARG A 224 2.00 16.27 3.45
C ARG A 224 1.76 17.52 2.61
N ALA A 225 1.46 18.57 3.37
CA ALA A 225 0.93 19.86 2.97
C ALA A 225 -0.50 19.76 2.42
N ALA A 226 -1.45 19.89 3.35
CA ALA A 226 -2.85 20.09 3.01
C ALA A 226 -2.99 21.32 2.10
N HIS A 227 -3.65 21.17 0.96
CA HIS A 227 -3.85 22.25 0.00
C HIS A 227 -5.24 22.17 -0.62
N ARG A 228 -5.71 23.31 -1.09
CA ARG A 228 -7.06 23.43 -1.66
C ARG A 228 -7.05 23.14 -3.14
N VAL A 229 -8.02 22.34 -3.58
CA VAL A 229 -8.27 22.01 -4.97
C VAL A 229 -9.74 22.29 -5.27
N ASP A 230 -10.00 23.06 -6.32
CA ASP A 230 -11.36 23.24 -6.85
C ASP A 230 -11.64 22.09 -7.83
N VAL A 231 -12.64 21.27 -7.52
CA VAL A 231 -13.01 20.08 -8.29
C VAL A 231 -14.39 20.30 -8.90
N PRO A 232 -14.55 20.17 -10.23
CA PRO A 232 -15.86 20.30 -10.88
C PRO A 232 -16.80 19.16 -10.45
N GLU A 233 -18.06 19.23 -10.87
CA GLU A 233 -18.97 18.09 -10.74
C GLU A 233 -18.43 16.90 -11.54
N PHE A 234 -18.59 15.70 -11.01
CA PHE A 234 -18.18 14.48 -11.68
C PHE A 234 -19.05 13.30 -11.26
N GLU A 235 -19.14 12.30 -12.13
CA GLU A 235 -19.75 11.01 -11.84
C GLU A 235 -18.65 9.95 -11.70
N ILE A 236 -18.66 9.21 -10.61
CA ILE A 236 -17.67 8.18 -10.27
C ILE A 236 -18.32 6.85 -9.96
N ASP A 237 -17.71 5.73 -10.35
CA ASP A 237 -18.23 4.41 -10.02
C ASP A 237 -18.30 4.16 -8.51
N ALA A 238 -19.35 3.49 -8.05
CA ALA A 238 -19.52 3.14 -6.64
C ALA A 238 -18.58 2.02 -6.15
N GLN A 239 -17.99 1.24 -7.06
CA GLN A 239 -16.99 0.20 -6.77
C GLN A 239 -15.86 0.24 -7.82
N PRO A 240 -14.70 -0.40 -7.57
CA PRO A 240 -13.70 -0.63 -8.61
C PRO A 240 -14.29 -1.44 -9.77
N VAL A 241 -13.65 -1.36 -10.95
CA VAL A 241 -14.03 -2.15 -12.12
C VAL A 241 -14.05 -3.64 -11.75
N THR A 242 -15.14 -4.31 -12.11
CA THR A 242 -15.39 -5.71 -11.76
C THR A 242 -14.90 -6.68 -12.82
N TRP A 243 -14.74 -7.95 -12.47
CA TRP A 243 -14.39 -8.99 -13.43
C TRP A 243 -15.40 -9.11 -14.58
N ASN A 244 -16.70 -8.95 -14.34
CA ASN A 244 -17.72 -8.95 -15.40
C ASN A 244 -17.45 -7.84 -16.43
N GLN A 245 -17.17 -6.63 -15.96
CA GLN A 245 -16.85 -5.49 -16.83
C GLN A 245 -15.49 -5.66 -17.55
N TYR A 246 -14.53 -6.32 -16.90
CA TYR A 246 -13.22 -6.56 -17.51
C TYR A 246 -13.27 -7.69 -18.56
N ILE A 247 -14.12 -8.69 -18.38
CA ILE A 247 -14.39 -9.74 -19.37
C ILE A 247 -14.85 -9.10 -20.69
N GLU A 248 -15.79 -8.15 -20.65
CA GLU A 248 -16.30 -7.48 -21.86
C GLU A 248 -15.17 -6.80 -22.65
N PHE A 249 -14.22 -6.16 -21.97
CA PHE A 249 -13.03 -5.58 -22.59
C PHE A 249 -12.15 -6.62 -23.27
N VAL A 250 -11.90 -7.75 -22.60
CA VAL A 250 -11.07 -8.82 -23.18
C VAL A 250 -11.76 -9.48 -24.38
N ASP A 251 -13.06 -9.74 -24.28
CA ASP A 251 -13.86 -10.36 -25.35
C ASP A 251 -13.95 -9.46 -26.60
N ASP A 252 -13.95 -8.13 -26.43
CA ASP A 252 -13.94 -7.15 -27.53
C ASP A 252 -12.52 -6.87 -28.08
N GLY A 253 -11.57 -7.78 -27.80
CA GLY A 253 -10.20 -7.72 -28.32
C GLY A 253 -9.33 -6.65 -27.66
N GLY A 254 -9.59 -6.31 -26.39
CA GLY A 254 -8.92 -5.22 -25.67
C GLY A 254 -7.38 -5.32 -25.65
N TYR A 255 -6.83 -6.54 -25.64
CA TYR A 255 -5.38 -6.80 -25.68
C TYR A 255 -4.80 -6.90 -27.10
N ASP A 256 -5.63 -6.87 -28.15
CA ASP A 256 -5.22 -7.00 -29.54
C ASP A 256 -5.35 -5.68 -30.33
N ARG A 257 -5.96 -4.65 -29.74
CA ARG A 257 -6.31 -3.38 -30.37
C ARG A 257 -5.42 -2.23 -29.91
N GLU A 258 -4.35 -1.95 -30.67
CA GLU A 258 -3.36 -0.92 -30.35
C GLU A 258 -3.97 0.47 -30.09
N GLU A 259 -5.08 0.82 -30.76
CA GLU A 259 -5.75 2.11 -30.60
C GLU A 259 -6.32 2.37 -29.20
N LEU A 260 -6.46 1.32 -28.38
CA LEU A 260 -6.92 1.43 -26.99
C LEU A 260 -5.77 1.78 -26.04
N TRP A 261 -4.52 1.61 -26.46
CA TRP A 261 -3.34 1.74 -25.59
C TRP A 261 -2.64 3.07 -25.83
N SER A 262 -2.04 3.61 -24.77
CA SER A 262 -1.02 4.64 -24.94
C SER A 262 0.23 4.04 -25.59
N GLY A 263 1.04 4.84 -26.28
CA GLY A 263 2.26 4.33 -26.91
C GLY A 263 3.27 3.71 -25.93
N GLU A 264 3.25 4.10 -24.65
CA GLU A 264 4.02 3.43 -23.60
C GLU A 264 3.37 2.13 -23.15
N GLY A 265 2.05 2.13 -22.95
CA GLY A 265 1.30 0.93 -22.60
C GLY A 265 1.38 -0.17 -23.65
N TRP A 266 1.31 0.18 -24.94
CA TRP A 266 1.45 -0.80 -26.03
C TRP A 266 2.85 -1.41 -26.07
N ARG A 267 3.90 -0.60 -25.88
CA ARG A 267 5.29 -1.09 -25.77
C ARG A 267 5.47 -2.00 -24.56
N TRP A 268 4.87 -1.64 -23.42
CA TRP A 268 4.88 -2.49 -22.23
C TRP A 268 4.19 -3.83 -22.51
N LEU A 269 3.02 -3.82 -23.15
CA LEU A 269 2.28 -5.03 -23.49
C LEU A 269 3.05 -5.92 -24.47
N ALA A 270 3.62 -5.34 -25.51
CA ALA A 270 4.44 -6.05 -26.51
C ALA A 270 5.71 -6.68 -25.92
N ALA A 271 6.23 -6.14 -24.81
CA ALA A 271 7.39 -6.66 -24.10
C ALA A 271 7.04 -7.81 -23.11
N GLN A 272 5.75 -8.09 -22.87
CA GLN A 272 5.35 -9.16 -21.97
C GLN A 272 5.68 -10.53 -22.58
N VAL A 273 6.20 -11.42 -21.74
CA VAL A 273 6.48 -12.82 -22.10
C VAL A 273 5.16 -13.51 -22.47
N GLU A 274 5.21 -14.42 -23.46
CA GLU A 274 4.06 -15.21 -23.94
C GLU A 274 2.89 -14.42 -24.55
N GLY A 275 3.04 -13.11 -24.78
CA GLY A 275 2.00 -12.30 -25.41
C GLY A 275 0.76 -12.19 -24.53
N ARG A 276 0.93 -11.68 -23.31
CA ARG A 276 -0.11 -11.44 -22.30
C ARG A 276 -1.47 -11.04 -22.91
N ARG A 277 -2.52 -11.80 -22.59
CA ARG A 277 -3.92 -11.57 -23.03
C ARG A 277 -4.90 -11.36 -21.87
N GLY A 278 -4.38 -11.14 -20.67
CA GLY A 278 -5.17 -10.90 -19.48
C GLY A 278 -4.33 -10.40 -18.32
N PRO A 279 -4.96 -10.03 -17.20
CA PRO A 279 -4.27 -9.57 -16.00
C PRO A 279 -3.36 -10.65 -15.42
N ARG A 280 -2.40 -10.25 -14.57
CA ARG A 280 -1.48 -11.20 -13.95
C ARG A 280 -2.26 -12.22 -13.12
N HIS A 281 -1.76 -13.46 -13.10
CA HIS A 281 -2.41 -14.63 -12.48
C HIS A 281 -3.70 -15.13 -13.15
N VAL A 282 -4.24 -14.47 -14.19
CA VAL A 282 -5.38 -14.99 -14.94
C VAL A 282 -4.91 -16.02 -15.97
N GLU A 283 -5.44 -17.24 -15.88
CA GLU A 283 -5.15 -18.32 -16.82
C GLU A 283 -6.13 -18.32 -18.00
N GLN A 284 -7.40 -18.04 -17.70
CA GLN A 284 -8.47 -17.97 -18.69
C GLN A 284 -9.45 -16.86 -18.33
N ILE A 285 -9.85 -16.09 -19.34
CA ILE A 285 -10.84 -15.02 -19.24
C ILE A 285 -11.65 -15.00 -20.53
N GLY A 286 -12.96 -14.83 -20.39
CA GLY A 286 -13.86 -14.60 -21.52
C GLY A 286 -15.30 -15.02 -21.27
N ALA A 287 -16.19 -14.64 -22.19
CA ALA A 287 -17.60 -15.01 -22.19
C ALA A 287 -17.79 -16.53 -22.25
N ALA A 288 -18.76 -17.06 -21.50
CA ALA A 288 -19.15 -18.44 -21.71
C ALA A 288 -19.89 -18.56 -23.04
N ARG A 289 -19.55 -19.59 -23.83
CA ARG A 289 -20.16 -19.87 -25.14
C ARG A 289 -21.66 -20.18 -25.09
N SER A 290 -22.26 -20.22 -23.90
CA SER A 290 -23.63 -20.69 -23.63
C SER A 290 -24.50 -19.69 -22.84
N GLY A 291 -24.16 -18.39 -22.81
CA GLY A 291 -25.04 -17.34 -22.26
C GLY A 291 -25.13 -17.28 -20.72
N THR A 292 -24.45 -18.17 -20.00
CA THR A 292 -24.08 -17.96 -18.60
C THR A 292 -22.92 -16.96 -18.61
N GLY A 293 -23.00 -15.83 -17.91
CA GLY A 293 -21.96 -14.77 -17.94
C GLY A 293 -20.52 -15.29 -17.91
N GLY A 294 -19.60 -14.51 -18.49
CA GLY A 294 -18.20 -14.90 -18.64
C GLY A 294 -17.51 -15.29 -17.33
N SER A 295 -16.36 -15.94 -17.45
CA SER A 295 -15.64 -16.48 -16.30
C SER A 295 -14.17 -16.16 -16.35
N VAL A 296 -13.63 -15.90 -15.16
CA VAL A 296 -12.19 -15.73 -14.95
C VAL A 296 -11.71 -16.91 -14.11
N LEU A 297 -10.78 -17.68 -14.66
CA LEU A 297 -9.98 -18.65 -13.90
C LEU A 297 -8.64 -18.01 -13.60
N GLN A 298 -8.29 -17.93 -12.31
CA GLN A 298 -7.06 -17.28 -11.86
C GLN A 298 -6.35 -18.13 -10.81
N GLN A 299 -5.03 -17.99 -10.75
CA GLN A 299 -4.23 -18.50 -9.64
C GLN A 299 -4.40 -17.57 -8.43
N ARG A 300 -4.85 -18.12 -7.31
CA ARG A 300 -4.93 -17.42 -6.02
C ARG A 300 -4.25 -18.26 -4.95
N PHE A 301 -3.14 -17.77 -4.43
CA PHE A 301 -2.36 -18.45 -3.38
C PHE A 301 -2.08 -19.94 -3.69
N GLY A 302 -1.73 -20.24 -4.96
CA GLY A 302 -1.37 -21.58 -5.43
C GLY A 302 -2.54 -22.46 -5.85
N ALA A 303 -3.78 -21.96 -5.77
CA ALA A 303 -4.97 -22.66 -6.23
C ALA A 303 -5.61 -21.96 -7.43
N THR A 304 -5.95 -22.75 -8.47
CA THR A 304 -6.84 -22.28 -9.53
C THR A 304 -8.24 -22.08 -8.96
N VAL A 305 -8.74 -20.85 -9.01
CA VAL A 305 -10.09 -20.49 -8.55
C VAL A 305 -10.87 -19.80 -9.65
N ARG A 306 -12.18 -20.02 -9.69
CA ARG A 306 -13.10 -19.20 -10.50
C ARG A 306 -13.40 -17.91 -9.74
N ALA A 307 -12.99 -16.76 -10.28
CA ALA A 307 -13.30 -15.47 -9.69
C ALA A 307 -14.80 -15.17 -9.84
N ALA A 308 -15.41 -14.62 -8.79
CA ALA A 308 -16.77 -14.14 -8.86
C ALA A 308 -16.82 -12.86 -9.72
N GLY A 309 -17.72 -12.81 -10.70
CA GLY A 309 -17.82 -11.71 -11.65
C GLY A 309 -18.03 -10.32 -11.03
N HIS A 310 -18.64 -10.25 -9.86
CA HIS A 310 -18.88 -9.00 -9.12
C HIS A 310 -17.71 -8.54 -8.25
N HIS A 311 -16.66 -9.35 -8.11
CA HIS A 311 -15.44 -8.91 -7.43
C HIS A 311 -14.67 -7.94 -8.31
N SER A 312 -13.91 -7.05 -7.68
CA SER A 312 -12.98 -6.16 -8.37
C SER A 312 -11.98 -6.97 -9.19
N ALA A 313 -11.74 -6.53 -10.42
CA ALA A 313 -10.60 -6.97 -11.20
C ALA A 313 -9.31 -6.51 -10.49
N VAL A 314 -8.32 -7.40 -10.45
CA VAL A 314 -7.12 -7.25 -9.60
C VAL A 314 -5.88 -7.74 -10.35
N HIS A 315 -4.71 -7.34 -9.88
CA HIS A 315 -3.41 -7.59 -10.52
C HIS A 315 -3.30 -6.94 -11.90
N LEU A 316 -3.81 -5.71 -11.96
CA LEU A 316 -3.83 -4.87 -13.15
C LEU A 316 -2.71 -3.83 -13.06
N SER A 317 -1.95 -3.69 -14.14
CA SER A 317 -1.07 -2.54 -14.35
C SER A 317 -1.88 -1.27 -14.60
N TRP A 318 -1.23 -0.11 -14.48
CA TRP A 318 -1.89 1.15 -14.85
C TRP A 318 -2.19 1.21 -16.35
N TRP A 319 -1.34 0.58 -17.17
CA TRP A 319 -1.52 0.52 -18.62
C TRP A 319 -2.80 -0.23 -19.02
N GLU A 320 -3.09 -1.34 -18.35
CA GLU A 320 -4.33 -2.09 -18.53
C GLU A 320 -5.55 -1.27 -18.09
N ALA A 321 -5.47 -0.59 -16.94
CA ALA A 321 -6.53 0.30 -16.46
C ALA A 321 -6.85 1.44 -17.45
N ASP A 322 -5.82 2.04 -18.01
CA ASP A 322 -5.90 3.13 -18.97
C ASP A 322 -6.49 2.66 -20.31
N ALA A 323 -6.07 1.47 -20.80
CA ALA A 323 -6.64 0.87 -22.00
C ALA A 323 -8.11 0.49 -21.84
N TRP A 324 -8.48 -0.10 -20.71
CA TRP A 324 -9.88 -0.38 -20.38
C TRP A 324 -10.72 0.90 -20.34
N ALA A 325 -10.22 1.97 -19.70
CA ALA A 325 -10.95 3.23 -19.61
C ALA A 325 -11.21 3.84 -20.99
N ARG A 326 -10.21 3.82 -21.90
CA ARG A 326 -10.41 4.27 -23.29
C ARG A 326 -11.46 3.44 -24.03
N TRP A 327 -11.39 2.12 -23.91
CA TRP A 327 -12.36 1.21 -24.52
C TRP A 327 -13.79 1.47 -24.06
N ALA A 328 -13.98 1.65 -22.75
CA ALA A 328 -15.29 1.90 -22.16
C ALA A 328 -15.84 3.31 -22.46
N GLY A 329 -15.07 4.19 -23.11
CA GLY A 329 -15.44 5.59 -23.28
C GLY A 329 -15.49 6.34 -21.94
N ARG A 330 -14.56 6.04 -21.04
CA ARG A 330 -14.45 6.59 -19.68
C ARG A 330 -13.05 7.10 -19.40
N ARG A 331 -12.81 7.59 -18.18
CA ARG A 331 -11.49 7.93 -17.68
C ARG A 331 -11.25 7.35 -16.29
N ILE A 332 -10.01 7.08 -15.95
CA ILE A 332 -9.64 6.71 -14.57
C ILE A 332 -9.93 7.92 -13.65
N ALA A 333 -10.45 7.66 -12.45
CA ALA A 333 -10.66 8.71 -11.46
C ALA A 333 -9.33 9.39 -11.08
N THR A 334 -9.33 10.70 -10.91
CA THR A 334 -8.16 11.42 -10.33
C THR A 334 -8.04 11.13 -8.83
N GLU A 335 -6.86 11.37 -8.25
CA GLU A 335 -6.64 11.14 -6.82
C GLU A 335 -7.55 11.98 -5.90
N VAL A 336 -7.92 13.19 -6.34
CA VAL A 336 -8.80 14.10 -5.59
C VAL A 336 -10.26 13.69 -5.71
N GLU A 337 -10.73 13.31 -6.90
CA GLU A 337 -12.09 12.79 -7.11
C GLU A 337 -12.35 11.53 -6.28
N TRP A 338 -11.36 10.62 -6.28
CA TRP A 338 -11.40 9.42 -5.45
C TRP A 338 -11.49 9.76 -3.96
N GLU A 339 -10.68 10.71 -3.48
CA GLU A 339 -10.69 11.11 -2.06
C GLU A 339 -12.03 11.72 -1.64
N ILE A 340 -12.58 12.62 -2.47
CA ILE A 340 -13.89 13.24 -2.23
C ILE A 340 -14.96 12.15 -2.11
N ALA A 341 -14.98 11.19 -3.04
CA ALA A 341 -15.97 10.11 -3.04
C ALA A 341 -15.83 9.21 -1.80
N ALA A 342 -14.60 8.84 -1.43
CA ALA A 342 -14.32 8.03 -0.25
C ALA A 342 -14.80 8.69 1.07
N HIS A 343 -14.71 10.02 1.18
CA HIS A 343 -15.16 10.75 2.37
C HIS A 343 -16.66 11.05 2.38
N THR A 344 -17.25 11.35 1.23
CA THR A 344 -18.61 11.94 1.18
C THR A 344 -19.69 10.96 0.75
N ALA A 345 -19.33 9.88 0.06
CA ALA A 345 -20.27 9.00 -0.62
C ALA A 345 -20.37 7.59 -0.04
N ALA A 346 -19.68 7.29 1.07
CA ALA A 346 -19.73 5.96 1.72
C ALA A 346 -21.16 5.52 2.04
N ARG A 347 -21.99 6.42 2.61
CA ARG A 347 -23.42 6.13 2.90
C ARG A 347 -24.30 6.03 1.66
N ARG A 348 -23.85 6.55 0.52
CA ARG A 348 -24.50 6.44 -0.79
C ARG A 348 -24.07 5.19 -1.54
N GLY A 349 -23.20 4.38 -0.94
CA GLY A 349 -22.79 3.09 -1.46
C GLY A 349 -21.42 3.07 -2.13
N PHE A 350 -20.63 4.14 -2.03
CA PHE A 350 -19.22 4.12 -2.42
C PHE A 350 -18.45 3.12 -1.56
N ARG A 351 -17.81 2.15 -2.21
CA ARG A 351 -17.03 1.08 -1.58
C ARG A 351 -15.62 1.08 -2.12
N TRP A 352 -14.67 0.90 -1.22
CA TRP A 352 -13.24 0.82 -1.49
C TRP A 352 -12.61 -0.11 -0.44
N ALA A 353 -11.29 -0.30 -0.50
CA ALA A 353 -10.52 -1.22 0.34
C ALA A 353 -10.59 -2.71 -0.06
N ASP A 354 -11.11 -3.02 -1.26
CA ASP A 354 -11.04 -4.37 -1.86
C ASP A 354 -9.69 -4.59 -2.55
N VAL A 355 -9.24 -3.57 -3.29
CA VAL A 355 -7.97 -3.47 -4.01
C VAL A 355 -7.42 -2.06 -3.87
N HIS A 356 -6.09 -1.89 -3.95
CA HIS A 356 -5.53 -0.58 -4.23
C HIS A 356 -6.00 -0.12 -5.60
N GLU A 357 -6.24 1.18 -5.77
CA GLU A 357 -6.84 1.71 -6.99
C GLU A 357 -5.88 2.68 -7.68
N TRP A 358 -5.53 2.38 -8.92
CA TRP A 358 -4.85 3.31 -9.81
C TRP A 358 -5.67 4.57 -10.01
N THR A 359 -5.02 5.72 -10.00
CA THR A 359 -5.63 6.99 -10.37
C THR A 359 -5.09 7.53 -11.70
N ALA A 360 -5.82 8.45 -12.29
CA ALA A 360 -5.33 9.24 -13.41
C ALA A 360 -4.14 10.13 -13.00
N GLY A 361 -3.36 10.55 -14.01
CA GLY A 361 -2.20 11.42 -13.83
C GLY A 361 -0.93 10.70 -13.37
N THR A 362 0.17 11.43 -13.29
CA THR A 362 1.42 10.95 -12.68
C THR A 362 1.55 11.49 -11.27
N LEU A 363 2.33 10.81 -10.42
CA LEU A 363 2.67 11.30 -9.09
C LEU A 363 3.40 12.64 -9.23
N GLN A 364 2.84 13.67 -8.61
CA GLN A 364 3.43 15.01 -8.55
C GLN A 364 3.66 15.44 -7.09
N PRO A 365 4.70 16.24 -6.82
CA PRO A 365 4.86 16.87 -5.52
C PRO A 365 3.69 17.81 -5.28
N TRP A 366 3.12 17.77 -4.09
CA TRP A 366 2.18 18.80 -3.66
C TRP A 366 2.94 20.07 -3.23
N PRO A 367 2.29 21.25 -3.24
CA PRO A 367 2.92 22.49 -2.80
C PRO A 367 3.53 22.35 -1.41
N GLY A 368 4.81 22.68 -1.26
CA GLY A 368 5.52 22.55 0.02
C GLY A 368 6.05 21.16 0.35
N TYR A 369 6.08 20.22 -0.62
CA TYR A 369 6.72 18.92 -0.45
C TYR A 369 8.14 19.04 0.12
N ARG A 370 8.42 18.22 1.14
CA ARG A 370 9.74 18.03 1.72
C ARG A 370 9.93 16.52 1.94
N ALA A 371 11.07 15.99 1.48
CA ALA A 371 11.41 14.59 1.69
C ALA A 371 11.55 14.27 3.19
N ASP A 372 11.10 13.09 3.59
CA ASP A 372 11.31 12.62 4.95
C ASP A 372 12.78 12.20 5.14
N PRO A 373 13.33 12.34 6.35
CA PRO A 373 14.73 11.96 6.62
C PRO A 373 15.03 10.48 6.36
N TRP A 374 14.01 9.61 6.47
CA TRP A 374 14.16 8.17 6.33
C TRP A 374 14.09 7.66 4.89
N SER A 375 13.38 8.38 4.03
CA SER A 375 13.19 7.99 2.63
C SER A 375 14.16 8.70 1.70
N ALA A 376 14.67 9.88 2.06
CA ALA A 376 15.51 10.73 1.22
C ALA A 376 16.65 9.96 0.52
N GLY A 377 16.61 9.93 -0.81
CA GLY A 377 17.60 9.25 -1.66
C GLY A 377 17.49 7.72 -1.72
N GLY A 378 16.45 7.12 -1.12
CA GLY A 378 16.14 5.68 -1.18
C GLY A 378 14.93 5.37 -2.08
N GLU A 379 14.55 4.09 -2.16
CA GLU A 379 13.42 3.63 -2.98
C GLU A 379 12.05 4.14 -2.51
N PHE A 380 11.96 4.58 -1.25
CA PHE A 380 10.75 5.19 -0.68
C PHE A 380 10.69 6.70 -0.87
N ASP A 381 11.71 7.32 -1.47
CA ASP A 381 11.69 8.74 -1.80
C ASP A 381 10.78 8.98 -3.00
N PRO A 382 9.62 9.66 -2.82
CA PRO A 382 8.76 9.96 -3.96
C PRO A 382 9.43 10.94 -4.94
N ALA A 383 10.51 11.64 -4.55
CA ALA A 383 11.24 12.56 -5.43
C ALA A 383 11.78 11.88 -6.69
N ALA A 384 12.33 10.66 -6.57
CA ALA A 384 12.83 9.89 -7.71
C ALA A 384 11.70 9.32 -8.59
N ALA A 385 10.47 9.27 -8.05
CA ALA A 385 9.28 8.73 -8.69
C ALA A 385 8.40 9.81 -9.35
N PHE A 386 8.58 11.10 -9.03
CA PHE A 386 7.78 12.19 -9.59
C PHE A 386 7.84 12.22 -11.13
N GLY A 387 6.67 12.44 -11.74
CA GLY A 387 6.49 12.44 -13.19
C GLY A 387 6.59 11.06 -13.86
N ARG A 388 6.95 10.00 -13.13
CA ARG A 388 7.12 8.64 -13.65
C ARG A 388 6.11 7.65 -13.07
N ALA A 389 5.97 7.65 -11.74
CA ALA A 389 5.03 6.79 -11.05
C ALA A 389 3.59 7.29 -11.19
N ARG A 390 2.65 6.40 -10.87
CA ARG A 390 1.21 6.67 -10.77
C ARG A 390 0.79 6.60 -9.30
N VAL A 391 -0.24 7.34 -8.96
CA VAL A 391 -0.78 7.36 -7.59
C VAL A 391 -1.68 6.14 -7.40
N LEU A 392 -1.56 5.54 -6.22
CA LEU A 392 -2.43 4.49 -5.70
C LEU A 392 -3.23 5.04 -4.53
N ARG A 393 -4.54 4.82 -4.55
CA ARG A 393 -5.46 5.17 -3.45
C ARG A 393 -6.15 3.92 -2.91
N GLY A 394 -6.81 4.08 -1.77
CA GLY A 394 -7.51 3.00 -1.11
C GLY A 394 -6.59 2.06 -0.34
N ALA A 395 -6.93 0.78 -0.38
CA ALA A 395 -6.30 -0.30 0.37
C ALA A 395 -6.70 -1.63 -0.27
N SER A 396 -5.97 -2.70 0.00
CA SER A 396 -6.40 -4.05 -0.37
C SER A 396 -6.95 -4.82 0.82
N PHE A 397 -7.50 -6.01 0.56
CA PHE A 397 -7.84 -6.94 1.63
C PHE A 397 -6.64 -7.30 2.54
N ALA A 398 -5.41 -7.23 2.02
CA ALA A 398 -4.18 -7.51 2.75
C ALA A 398 -3.68 -6.32 3.57
N THR A 399 -4.15 -5.10 3.29
CA THR A 399 -3.77 -3.90 4.03
C THR A 399 -4.36 -3.93 5.45
N ARG A 400 -3.50 -3.77 6.47
CA ARG A 400 -3.90 -3.66 7.89
C ARG A 400 -4.93 -2.55 8.09
N ALA A 401 -5.92 -2.77 8.94
CA ALA A 401 -7.03 -1.82 9.16
C ALA A 401 -6.54 -0.40 9.52
N ARG A 402 -5.50 -0.29 10.35
CA ARG A 402 -4.90 0.99 10.74
C ARG A 402 -4.19 1.74 9.61
N LEU A 403 -3.86 1.06 8.51
CA LEU A 403 -3.35 1.70 7.29
C LEU A 403 -4.46 2.17 6.35
N ARG A 404 -5.72 1.74 6.56
CA ARG A 404 -6.84 2.06 5.65
C ARG A 404 -7.35 3.47 5.93
N SER A 405 -6.82 4.45 5.23
CA SER A 405 -7.31 5.82 5.30
C SER A 405 -7.64 6.36 3.91
N PRO A 406 -8.81 7.02 3.75
CA PRO A 406 -9.13 7.75 2.54
C PRO A 406 -8.08 8.78 2.13
N ARG A 407 -7.18 9.23 3.01
CA ARG A 407 -6.13 10.22 2.69
C ARG A 407 -4.77 9.61 2.30
N ARG A 408 -4.63 8.27 2.36
CA ARG A 408 -3.35 7.59 2.07
C ARG A 408 -2.96 7.70 0.60
N ARG A 409 -1.74 8.17 0.33
CA ARG A 409 -1.22 8.37 -1.01
C ARG A 409 -0.07 7.41 -1.27
N GLY A 410 -0.39 6.26 -1.85
CA GLY A 410 0.59 5.31 -2.35
C GLY A 410 1.06 5.70 -3.75
N PHE A 411 2.13 5.06 -4.22
CA PHE A 411 2.58 5.18 -5.60
C PHE A 411 3.34 3.94 -6.05
N ALA A 412 3.32 3.70 -7.36
CA ALA A 412 4.10 2.66 -8.00
C ALA A 412 4.34 3.03 -9.48
N LEU A 413 5.35 2.41 -10.10
CA LEU A 413 5.55 2.53 -11.53
C LEU A 413 4.37 1.90 -12.29
N PRO A 414 3.98 2.45 -13.46
CA PRO A 414 2.75 2.07 -14.15
C PRO A 414 2.71 0.60 -14.62
N GLU A 415 3.86 -0.03 -14.81
CA GLU A 415 3.99 -1.45 -15.16
C GLU A 415 3.72 -2.42 -14.00
N ARG A 416 3.71 -1.93 -12.76
CA ARG A 416 3.62 -2.77 -11.57
C ARG A 416 2.23 -3.42 -11.45
N ASP A 417 2.18 -4.72 -11.19
CA ASP A 417 0.93 -5.49 -11.10
C ASP A 417 1.01 -6.71 -10.16
N ASP A 418 2.10 -6.86 -9.40
CA ASP A 418 2.29 -7.89 -8.37
C ASP A 418 1.29 -7.73 -7.22
N GLY A 419 1.01 -6.48 -6.83
CA GLY A 419 0.10 -6.15 -5.75
C GLY A 419 -1.37 -6.42 -6.08
N PHE A 420 -2.22 -6.33 -5.06
CA PHE A 420 -3.67 -6.38 -5.22
C PHE A 420 -4.21 -5.04 -5.71
N VAL A 421 -3.94 -4.73 -6.97
CA VAL A 421 -4.24 -3.44 -7.59
C VAL A 421 -5.30 -3.61 -8.68
N GLY A 422 -6.32 -2.74 -8.63
CA GLY A 422 -7.30 -2.51 -9.67
C GLY A 422 -7.44 -1.02 -9.94
N PHE A 423 -8.63 -0.60 -10.38
CA PHE A 423 -8.88 0.81 -10.68
C PHE A 423 -10.39 1.10 -10.69
N ARG A 424 -10.71 2.39 -10.75
CA ARG A 424 -12.09 2.90 -10.78
C ARG A 424 -12.18 4.02 -11.81
N THR A 425 -13.36 4.15 -12.41
CA THR A 425 -13.57 5.14 -13.46
C THR A 425 -14.56 6.23 -13.08
N CYS A 426 -14.40 7.36 -13.77
CA CYS A 426 -15.36 8.44 -13.85
C CYS A 426 -15.93 8.53 -15.26
N ALA A 427 -17.09 9.17 -15.41
CA ALA A 427 -17.55 9.63 -16.72
C ALA A 427 -16.57 10.66 -17.32
N LEU A 428 -16.57 10.79 -18.65
CA LEU A 428 -15.68 11.69 -19.40
C LEU A 428 -15.91 13.17 -19.07
#